data_AF-A0A7C4PB26-F1
#
_entry.id   AF-A0A7C4PB26-F1
#
_cell.length_a   1.000
_cell.length_b   1.000
_cell.length_c   1.000
_cell.angle_alpha   90.00
_cell.angle_beta   90.00
_cell.angle_gamma   90.00
#
_symmetry.space_group_name_H-M   'P 1'
#
loop_
_entity.id
_entity.type
_entity.pdbx_description
1 polymer ?
#
loop_
_entity_poly.entity_id
_entity_poly.type
_entity_poly.pdbx_seq_one_letter_code
_entity_poly.pdbx_strand_id
1 'polypeptide(L)'
;MRKFYCFVAILIATVNISLSQHLSEIAMIDLNAPNIMEEYPFHSIEYMINPKLSAGVYFSIYISDILEKRIPKASDEETRQYIISIEDDQGNMIYATWADFLKSNVKLLPALILERSEKYAKDTITVRDKATKKSRKENLKTQKEILASLSKTVHLQIKKLSKNEIEKYFKKNSIIFPEEQSTYRWLVNAKVIKVYRINR
;
A
#
# COMPACT_ATOMS: atom_id res chain seq x y z
N MET A 1 14.77 47.30 -21.31
CA MET A 1 13.74 46.24 -21.15
C MET A 1 14.30 44.82 -21.26
N ARG A 2 14.99 44.41 -22.35
CA ARG A 2 15.51 43.03 -22.53
C ARG A 2 16.38 42.48 -21.37
N LYS A 3 17.24 43.32 -20.78
CA LYS A 3 18.11 42.95 -19.64
C LYS A 3 17.34 42.67 -18.33
N PHE A 4 16.18 43.31 -18.13
CA PHE A 4 15.34 43.12 -16.96
C PHE A 4 14.63 41.76 -16.99
N TYR A 5 14.12 41.36 -18.16
CA TYR A 5 13.51 40.04 -18.35
C TYR A 5 14.51 38.88 -18.17
N CYS A 6 15.76 39.04 -18.61
CA CYS A 6 16.81 38.05 -18.34
C CYS A 6 17.11 37.93 -16.85
N PHE A 7 17.17 39.05 -16.11
CA PHE A 7 17.42 39.03 -14.67
C PHE A 7 16.28 38.35 -13.90
N VAL A 8 15.02 38.66 -14.26
CA VAL A 8 13.84 38.00 -13.66
C VAL A 8 13.79 36.51 -14.00
N ALA A 9 14.12 36.12 -15.23
CA ALA A 9 14.16 34.71 -15.64
C ALA A 9 15.25 33.93 -14.89
N ILE A 10 16.43 34.53 -14.69
CA ILE A 10 17.50 33.92 -13.88
C ILE A 10 17.07 33.80 -12.43
N LEU A 11 16.43 34.83 -11.86
CA LEU A 11 15.95 34.80 -10.48
C LEU A 11 14.92 33.69 -10.27
N ILE A 12 13.92 33.58 -11.17
CA ILE A 12 12.91 32.53 -11.14
C ILE A 12 13.55 31.14 -11.31
N ALA A 13 14.53 30.99 -12.21
CA ALA A 13 15.25 29.73 -12.37
C ALA A 13 16.03 29.36 -11.10
N THR A 14 16.72 30.31 -10.46
CA THR A 14 17.48 30.06 -9.23
C THR A 14 16.59 29.67 -8.05
N VAL A 15 15.42 30.30 -7.89
CA VAL A 15 14.46 29.94 -6.83
C VAL A 15 13.92 28.52 -7.02
N ASN A 16 13.64 28.11 -8.25
CA ASN A 16 13.19 26.74 -8.55
C ASN A 16 14.31 25.70 -8.35
N ILE A 17 15.56 26.03 -8.69
CA ILE A 17 16.71 25.14 -8.47
C ILE A 17 16.98 24.94 -6.97
N SER A 18 16.90 26.00 -6.16
CA SER A 18 17.06 25.90 -4.70
C SER A 18 15.96 25.06 -4.04
N LEU A 19 14.70 25.17 -4.48
CA LEU A 19 13.63 24.32 -3.93
C LEU A 19 13.81 22.83 -4.28
N SER A 20 14.36 22.52 -5.46
CA SER A 20 14.63 21.15 -5.91
C SER A 20 15.76 20.45 -5.13
N GLN A 21 16.57 21.18 -4.35
CA GLN A 21 17.67 20.60 -3.57
C GLN A 21 17.22 19.97 -2.24
N HIS A 22 15.96 20.17 -1.83
CA HIS A 22 15.47 19.76 -0.51
C HIS A 22 14.85 18.35 -0.45
N LEU A 23 14.62 17.67 -1.57
CA LEU A 23 14.06 16.31 -1.59
C LEU A 23 14.91 15.39 -2.46
N SER A 24 15.38 14.28 -1.88
CA SER A 24 16.06 13.21 -2.61
C SER A 24 15.18 11.97 -2.70
N GLU A 25 14.96 11.43 -3.89
CA GLU A 25 14.30 10.13 -4.04
C GLU A 25 15.26 9.03 -3.59
N ILE A 26 14.83 8.22 -2.62
CA ILE A 26 15.64 7.13 -2.05
C ILE A 26 15.13 5.75 -2.46
N ALA A 27 13.86 5.64 -2.87
CA ALA A 27 13.30 4.38 -3.36
C ALA A 27 12.12 4.64 -4.30
N MET A 28 12.01 3.78 -5.32
CA MET A 28 10.86 3.65 -6.20
C MET A 28 10.46 2.18 -6.28
N ILE A 29 9.21 1.87 -5.98
CA ILE A 29 8.72 0.50 -5.80
C ILE A 29 7.50 0.29 -6.70
N ASP A 30 7.64 -0.57 -7.71
CA ASP A 30 6.55 -0.95 -8.60
C ASP A 30 5.61 -1.95 -7.92
N LEU A 31 4.36 -1.52 -7.72
CA LEU A 31 3.30 -2.32 -7.10
C LEU A 31 2.62 -3.29 -8.08
N ASN A 32 2.82 -3.09 -9.37
CA ASN A 32 2.25 -3.93 -10.43
C ASN A 32 3.20 -5.05 -10.88
N ALA A 33 4.35 -5.20 -10.20
CA ALA A 33 5.28 -6.28 -10.47
C ALA A 33 4.56 -7.65 -10.40
N PRO A 34 4.71 -8.53 -11.41
CA PRO A 34 3.93 -9.76 -11.53
C PRO A 34 4.11 -10.75 -10.37
N ASN A 35 5.19 -10.58 -9.61
CA ASN A 35 5.65 -11.44 -8.53
C ASN A 35 5.58 -10.76 -7.15
N ILE A 36 4.80 -9.68 -7.00
CA ILE A 36 4.64 -8.97 -5.73
C ILE A 36 4.17 -9.88 -4.58
N MET A 37 3.26 -10.83 -4.87
CA MET A 37 2.76 -11.80 -3.88
C MET A 37 3.82 -12.83 -3.42
N GLU A 38 4.85 -13.06 -4.23
CA GLU A 38 5.96 -13.94 -3.88
C GLU A 38 7.06 -13.19 -3.12
N GLU A 39 7.08 -11.86 -3.26
CA GLU A 39 8.10 -11.00 -2.67
C GLU A 39 7.73 -10.55 -1.25
N TYR A 40 6.46 -10.32 -0.94
CA TYR A 40 6.03 -9.80 0.36
C TYR A 40 5.03 -10.73 1.04
N PRO A 41 5.00 -10.77 2.39
CA PRO A 41 3.95 -11.47 3.11
C PRO A 41 2.59 -10.87 2.77
N PHE A 42 1.62 -11.73 2.47
CA PHE A 42 0.24 -11.33 2.26
C PHE A 42 -0.65 -11.89 3.35
N HIS A 43 -1.74 -11.18 3.61
CA HIS A 43 -2.71 -11.47 4.67
C HIS A 43 -4.10 -11.57 4.08
N SER A 44 -4.90 -12.50 4.59
CA SER A 44 -6.34 -12.52 4.34
C SER A 44 -7.02 -11.53 5.28
N ILE A 45 -7.65 -10.48 4.74
CA ILE A 45 -8.28 -9.41 5.50
C ILE A 45 -9.76 -9.33 5.14
N GLU A 46 -10.63 -9.44 6.13
CA GLU A 46 -12.06 -9.12 5.99
C GLU A 46 -12.27 -7.65 6.35
N TYR A 47 -12.64 -6.83 5.36
CA TYR A 47 -12.91 -5.41 5.57
C TYR A 47 -14.37 -5.20 5.97
N MET A 48 -14.57 -4.78 7.21
CA MET A 48 -15.88 -4.51 7.78
C MET A 48 -16.12 -3.00 7.80
N ILE A 49 -17.14 -2.54 7.08
CA ILE A 49 -17.56 -1.12 7.07
C ILE A 49 -18.34 -0.81 8.35
N ASN A 50 -19.18 -1.74 8.77
CA ASN A 50 -19.84 -1.73 10.06
C ASN A 50 -20.12 -3.19 10.47
N PRO A 51 -20.58 -3.46 11.70
CA PRO A 51 -20.79 -4.83 12.17
C PRO A 51 -21.74 -5.69 11.30
N LYS A 52 -22.56 -5.07 10.45
CA LYS A 52 -23.53 -5.75 9.57
C LYS A 52 -23.15 -5.75 8.10
N LEU A 53 -22.12 -5.01 7.69
CA LEU A 53 -21.75 -4.80 6.30
C LEU A 53 -20.26 -5.06 6.08
N SER A 54 -19.98 -6.16 5.38
CA SER A 54 -18.64 -6.50 4.89
C SER A 54 -18.47 -5.99 3.46
N ALA A 55 -17.31 -5.40 3.17
CA ALA A 55 -16.87 -5.16 1.80
C ALA A 55 -16.37 -6.45 1.13
N GLY A 56 -15.97 -7.44 1.93
CA GLY A 56 -15.47 -8.74 1.48
C GLY A 56 -14.16 -9.14 2.15
N VAL A 57 -13.67 -10.32 1.80
CA VAL A 57 -12.37 -10.84 2.21
C VAL A 57 -11.40 -10.72 1.05
N TYR A 58 -10.19 -10.24 1.32
CA TYR A 58 -9.20 -9.93 0.30
C TYR A 58 -7.81 -10.36 0.75
N PHE A 59 -7.02 -10.90 -0.16
CA PHE A 59 -5.58 -11.01 0.07
C PHE A 59 -4.95 -9.62 -0.12
N SER A 60 -4.28 -9.16 0.91
CA SER A 60 -3.69 -7.82 0.95
C SER A 60 -2.26 -7.87 1.49
N ILE A 61 -1.41 -6.96 1.04
CA ILE A 61 -0.06 -6.74 1.60
C ILE A 61 -0.09 -5.43 2.37
N TYR A 62 0.43 -5.39 3.60
CA TYR A 62 0.59 -4.11 4.29
C TYR A 62 1.68 -3.29 3.63
N ILE A 63 1.42 -2.00 3.44
CA ILE A 63 2.40 -1.10 2.83
C ILE A 63 3.69 -1.02 3.67
N SER A 64 3.57 -1.16 4.99
CA SER A 64 4.73 -1.23 5.90
C SER A 64 5.68 -2.38 5.58
N ASP A 65 5.17 -3.56 5.23
CA ASP A 65 6.02 -4.71 4.86
C ASP A 65 6.80 -4.45 3.56
N ILE A 66 6.19 -3.71 2.62
CA ILE A 66 6.85 -3.29 1.38
C ILE A 66 7.97 -2.30 1.69
N LEU A 67 7.67 -1.28 2.50
CA LEU A 67 8.60 -0.21 2.86
C LEU A 67 9.79 -0.74 3.68
N GLU A 68 9.55 -1.54 4.71
CA GLU A 68 10.59 -2.11 5.57
C GLU A 68 11.57 -3.00 4.81
N LYS A 69 11.06 -3.77 3.83
CA LYS A 69 11.90 -4.63 2.99
C LYS A 69 12.76 -3.84 2.00
N ARG A 70 12.22 -2.74 1.44
CA ARG A 70 12.90 -1.92 0.42
C ARG A 70 13.83 -0.87 1.02
N ILE A 71 13.56 -0.42 2.24
CA ILE A 71 14.35 0.58 2.97
C ILE A 71 14.77 -0.02 4.32
N PRO A 72 15.58 -1.09 4.32
CA PRO A 72 16.00 -1.72 5.56
C PRO A 72 16.97 -0.81 6.31
N LYS A 73 16.85 -0.79 7.65
CA LYS A 73 17.81 -0.17 8.59
C LYS A 73 17.79 1.38 8.69
N ALA A 74 16.73 2.05 8.25
CA ALA A 74 16.57 3.47 8.56
C ALA A 74 16.33 3.65 10.07
N SER A 75 17.01 4.62 10.70
CA SER A 75 16.76 4.94 12.11
C SER A 75 15.41 5.64 12.29
N ASP A 76 14.86 5.65 13.50
CA ASP A 76 13.63 6.40 13.81
C ASP A 76 13.75 7.90 13.50
N GLU A 77 14.96 8.47 13.58
CA GLU A 77 15.20 9.86 13.23
C GLU A 77 15.21 10.07 11.72
N GLU A 78 15.78 9.12 10.97
CA GLU A 78 15.84 9.18 9.52
C GLU A 78 14.45 9.02 8.88
N THR A 79 13.65 8.09 9.40
CA THR A 79 12.29 7.84 8.90
C THR A 79 11.34 9.01 9.11
N ARG A 80 11.57 9.88 10.10
CA ARG A 80 10.82 11.13 10.28
C ARG A 80 11.04 12.14 9.15
N GLN A 81 12.12 12.00 8.40
CA GLN A 81 12.44 12.85 7.25
C GLN A 81 11.87 12.29 5.95
N TYR A 82 11.15 11.16 5.99
CA TYR A 82 10.64 10.51 4.80
C TYR A 82 9.22 10.96 4.45
N ILE A 83 9.06 11.34 3.18
CA ILE A 83 7.77 11.57 2.53
C ILE A 83 7.52 10.38 1.60
N ILE A 84 6.36 9.78 1.72
CA ILE A 84 5.94 8.65 0.89
C ILE A 84 4.86 9.16 -0.05
N SER A 85 5.11 9.05 -1.34
CA SER A 85 4.15 9.35 -2.40
C SER A 85 3.69 8.05 -3.03
N ILE A 86 2.38 7.91 -3.22
CA ILE A 86 1.82 6.75 -3.88
C ILE A 86 0.99 7.24 -5.08
N GLU A 87 1.32 6.73 -6.26
CA GLU A 87 0.76 7.18 -7.54
C GLU A 87 -0.04 6.04 -8.18
N ASP A 88 -1.18 6.36 -8.79
CA ASP A 88 -1.99 5.42 -9.56
C ASP A 88 -1.60 5.38 -11.05
N ASP A 89 -2.35 4.61 -11.84
CA ASP A 89 -2.16 4.51 -13.29
C ASP A 89 -2.57 5.77 -14.08
N GLN A 90 -3.30 6.70 -13.44
CA GLN A 90 -3.75 7.97 -14.01
C GLN A 90 -2.88 9.16 -13.59
N GLY A 91 -1.89 8.95 -12.72
CA GLY A 91 -1.02 10.00 -12.19
C GLY A 91 -1.59 10.74 -10.98
N ASN A 92 -2.72 10.28 -10.40
CA ASN A 92 -3.18 10.82 -9.12
C ASN A 92 -2.24 10.34 -8.02
N MET A 93 -1.89 11.26 -7.11
CA MET A 93 -0.97 11.00 -6.02
C MET A 93 -1.61 11.23 -4.66
N ILE A 94 -1.29 10.35 -3.72
CA ILE A 94 -1.50 10.58 -2.30
C ILE A 94 -0.15 10.68 -1.61
N TYR A 95 -0.10 11.51 -0.58
CA TYR A 95 1.08 11.68 0.26
C TYR A 95 0.83 11.10 1.65
N ALA A 96 1.88 10.54 2.21
CA ALA A 96 1.90 9.93 3.53
C ALA A 96 3.27 10.17 4.18
N THR A 97 3.32 9.99 5.49
CA THR A 97 4.57 10.00 6.24
C THR A 97 4.89 8.58 6.71
N TRP A 98 6.12 8.32 7.13
CA TRP A 98 6.47 7.00 7.69
C TRP A 98 5.60 6.62 8.89
N ALA A 99 5.12 7.62 9.66
CA ALA A 99 4.24 7.40 10.80
C ALA A 99 2.91 6.72 10.41
N ASP A 100 2.42 6.90 9.17
CA ASP A 100 1.23 6.23 8.67
C ASP A 100 1.39 4.70 8.62
N PHE A 101 2.62 4.20 8.57
CA PHE A 101 2.94 2.79 8.37
C PHE A 101 3.65 2.13 9.56
N LEU A 102 3.86 2.86 10.66
CA LEU A 102 4.48 2.32 11.87
C LEU A 102 3.62 1.20 12.48
N LYS A 103 4.20 0.01 12.60
CA LYS A 103 3.59 -1.15 13.25
C LYS A 103 3.45 -0.87 14.75
N SER A 104 2.22 -0.70 15.22
CA SER A 104 1.89 -0.63 16.64
C SER A 104 0.70 -1.52 16.95
N ASN A 105 0.52 -1.92 18.21
CA ASN A 105 -0.56 -2.82 18.60
C ASN A 105 -1.97 -2.20 18.44
N VAL A 106 -2.06 -0.87 18.29
CA VAL A 106 -3.33 -0.15 18.24
C VAL A 106 -3.65 0.34 16.82
N LYS A 107 -2.63 0.49 15.97
CA LYS A 107 -2.78 1.11 14.66
C LYS A 107 -3.28 0.13 13.59
N LEU A 108 -4.29 0.53 12.82
CA LEU A 108 -4.70 -0.20 11.62
C LEU A 108 -3.84 0.26 10.44
N LEU A 109 -3.12 -0.68 9.83
CA LEU A 109 -2.13 -0.35 8.81
C LEU A 109 -2.77 -0.25 7.41
N PRO A 110 -2.33 0.71 6.58
CA PRO A 110 -2.72 0.75 5.18
C PRO A 110 -2.28 -0.51 4.44
N ALA A 111 -3.14 -1.00 3.54
CA ALA A 111 -2.92 -2.26 2.84
C ALA A 111 -3.26 -2.15 1.35
N LEU A 112 -2.42 -2.77 0.52
CA LEU A 112 -2.63 -2.97 -0.91
C LEU A 112 -3.47 -4.23 -1.12
N ILE A 113 -4.63 -4.10 -1.75
CA ILE A 113 -5.49 -5.21 -2.17
C ILE A 113 -4.88 -5.87 -3.40
N LEU A 114 -4.67 -7.18 -3.35
CA LEU A 114 -4.15 -7.95 -4.47
C LEU A 114 -5.26 -8.64 -5.24
N GLU A 115 -6.12 -9.35 -4.53
CA GLU A 115 -7.23 -10.10 -5.10
C GLU A 115 -8.31 -10.34 -4.03
N ARG A 116 -9.52 -10.59 -4.49
CA ARG A 116 -10.62 -10.99 -3.61
C ARG A 116 -10.45 -12.47 -3.27
N SER A 117 -10.58 -12.80 -1.98
CA SER A 117 -10.65 -14.18 -1.52
C SER A 117 -12.06 -14.70 -1.73
N GLU A 118 -12.20 -15.76 -2.52
CA GLU A 118 -13.43 -16.55 -2.52
C GLU A 118 -13.46 -17.30 -1.18
N LYS A 119 -14.50 -17.07 -0.36
CA LYS A 119 -14.71 -17.86 0.87
C LYS A 119 -14.90 -19.32 0.43
N TYR A 120 -13.84 -20.12 0.45
CA TYR A 120 -13.94 -21.56 0.27
C TYR A 120 -14.79 -22.09 1.44
N ALA A 121 -15.94 -22.65 1.11
CA ALA A 121 -16.83 -23.28 2.07
C ALA A 121 -16.07 -24.39 2.81
N LYS A 122 -15.94 -24.21 4.13
CA LYS A 122 -15.65 -25.11 5.27
C LYS A 122 -15.31 -26.61 5.09
N ASP A 123 -14.77 -27.08 3.97
CA ASP A 123 -14.42 -28.50 3.81
C ASP A 123 -12.89 -28.69 3.89
N THR A 124 -12.46 -29.01 5.12
CA THR A 124 -11.22 -29.70 5.52
C THR A 124 -10.05 -29.68 4.51
N ILE A 125 -9.16 -28.70 4.64
CA ILE A 125 -7.86 -28.71 3.95
C ILE A 125 -6.99 -29.78 4.59
N THR A 126 -6.74 -30.89 3.89
CA THR A 126 -5.85 -31.97 4.35
C THR A 126 -4.54 -31.88 3.57
N VAL A 127 -3.51 -31.26 4.15
CA VAL A 127 -2.19 -31.13 3.52
C VAL A 127 -1.35 -32.38 3.85
N ARG A 128 -1.07 -33.23 2.85
CA ARG A 128 -0.06 -34.29 2.94
C ARG A 128 1.17 -33.87 2.13
N ASP A 129 2.26 -33.56 2.83
CA ASP A 129 3.55 -33.32 2.19
C ASP A 129 4.10 -34.63 1.60
N LYS A 130 4.23 -34.68 0.26
CA LYS A 130 5.09 -35.64 -0.43
C LYS A 130 6.26 -34.87 -1.05
N ALA A 131 7.43 -35.07 -0.46
CA ALA A 131 8.71 -34.51 -0.87
C ALA A 131 8.92 -34.60 -2.39
N THR A 132 8.76 -33.49 -3.12
CA THR A 132 9.24 -33.37 -4.51
C THR A 132 9.51 -31.90 -4.86
N LYS A 133 10.58 -31.66 -5.64
CA LYS A 133 11.12 -30.35 -6.07
C LYS A 133 10.23 -29.58 -7.09
N LYS A 134 8.91 -29.53 -6.88
CA LYS A 134 7.92 -28.69 -7.61
C LYS A 134 7.42 -27.49 -6.79
N SER A 135 8.09 -27.20 -5.67
CA SER A 135 7.42 -26.79 -4.43
C SER A 135 6.88 -25.36 -4.32
N ARG A 136 7.21 -24.40 -5.20
CA ARG A 136 6.87 -22.98 -4.89
C ARG A 136 5.45 -22.56 -5.27
N LYS A 137 4.93 -22.98 -6.43
CA LYS A 137 3.57 -22.61 -6.88
C LYS A 137 2.47 -23.39 -6.15
N GLU A 138 2.71 -24.68 -5.87
CA GLU A 138 1.80 -25.48 -5.04
C GLU A 138 1.72 -24.93 -3.61
N ASN A 139 2.85 -24.50 -3.03
CA ASN A 139 2.86 -23.87 -1.70
C ASN A 139 2.00 -22.59 -1.65
N LEU A 140 2.02 -21.76 -2.69
CA LEU A 140 1.27 -20.50 -2.67
C LEU A 140 -0.25 -20.73 -2.76
N LYS A 141 -0.69 -21.75 -3.51
CA LYS A 141 -2.09 -22.16 -3.55
C LYS A 141 -2.56 -22.68 -2.18
N THR A 142 -1.80 -23.60 -1.58
CA THR A 142 -2.09 -24.14 -0.24
C THR A 142 -2.08 -23.04 0.83
N GLN A 143 -1.15 -22.08 0.76
CA GLN A 143 -1.11 -20.94 1.67
C GLN A 143 -2.33 -20.03 1.51
N LYS A 144 -2.78 -19.76 0.28
CA LYS A 144 -4.01 -18.99 0.04
C LYS A 144 -5.23 -19.68 0.66
N GLU A 145 -5.36 -20.99 0.46
CA GLU A 145 -6.47 -21.77 1.02
C GLU A 145 -6.48 -21.71 2.56
N ILE A 146 -5.32 -21.91 3.22
CA ILE A 146 -5.19 -21.82 4.67
C ILE A 146 -5.48 -20.39 5.16
N LEU A 147 -4.88 -19.37 4.55
CA LEU A 147 -5.06 -17.97 4.96
C LEU A 147 -6.48 -17.48 4.72
N ALA A 148 -7.16 -17.94 3.68
CA ALA A 148 -8.57 -17.64 3.45
C ALA A 148 -9.44 -18.07 4.65
N SER A 149 -9.09 -19.19 5.30
CA SER A 149 -9.77 -19.68 6.51
C SER A 149 -9.42 -18.92 7.80
N LEU A 150 -8.29 -18.19 7.81
CA LEU A 150 -7.76 -17.44 8.96
C LEU A 150 -7.85 -15.92 8.74
N SER A 151 -8.91 -15.44 8.09
CA SER A 151 -9.05 -14.01 7.77
C SER A 151 -9.03 -13.14 9.03
N LYS A 152 -8.17 -12.12 9.05
CA LYS A 152 -8.17 -11.07 10.07
C LYS A 152 -9.29 -10.07 9.75
N THR A 153 -10.17 -9.81 10.71
CA THR A 153 -11.20 -8.77 10.55
C THR A 153 -10.61 -7.39 10.82
N VAL A 154 -10.81 -6.45 9.89
CA VAL A 154 -10.44 -5.04 10.03
C VAL A 154 -11.70 -4.19 9.95
N HIS A 155 -12.02 -3.53 11.06
CA HIS A 155 -13.13 -2.59 11.14
C HIS A 155 -12.68 -1.20 10.66
N LEU A 156 -13.21 -0.78 9.52
CA LEU A 156 -12.93 0.53 8.95
C LEU A 156 -13.59 1.62 9.79
N GLN A 157 -12.95 2.78 9.89
CA GLN A 157 -13.49 3.93 10.63
C GLN A 157 -14.51 4.76 9.82
N ILE A 158 -14.89 4.30 8.63
CA ILE A 158 -15.88 4.94 7.77
C ILE A 158 -17.31 4.51 8.14
N LYS A 159 -18.23 5.48 8.29
CA LYS A 159 -19.60 5.18 8.75
C LYS A 159 -20.45 4.41 7.73
N LYS A 160 -20.29 4.71 6.44
CA LYS A 160 -21.09 4.13 5.36
C LYS A 160 -20.34 4.22 4.04
N LEU A 161 -20.47 3.17 3.23
CA LEU A 161 -20.12 3.16 1.82
C LEU A 161 -21.30 2.60 1.03
N SER A 162 -21.61 3.22 -0.10
CA SER A 162 -22.56 2.67 -1.06
C SER A 162 -21.97 1.43 -1.75
N LYS A 163 -22.84 0.60 -2.34
CA LYS A 163 -22.40 -0.58 -3.10
C LYS A 163 -21.43 -0.21 -4.23
N ASN A 164 -21.70 0.89 -4.93
CA ASN A 164 -20.83 1.38 -6.01
C ASN A 164 -19.45 1.81 -5.50
N GLU A 165 -19.39 2.45 -4.33
CA GLU A 165 -18.10 2.80 -3.71
C GLU A 165 -17.32 1.57 -3.26
N ILE A 166 -18.02 0.55 -2.74
CA ILE A 166 -17.38 -0.72 -2.37
C ILE A 166 -16.76 -1.36 -3.61
N GLU A 167 -17.52 -1.46 -4.70
CA GLU A 167 -17.01 -2.03 -5.96
C GLU A 167 -15.86 -1.19 -6.57
N LYS A 168 -15.90 0.13 -6.39
CA LYS A 168 -14.85 1.05 -6.85
C LYS A 168 -13.53 0.86 -6.09
N TYR A 169 -13.58 0.82 -4.76
CA TYR A 169 -12.39 0.85 -3.90
C TYR A 169 -11.87 -0.53 -3.54
N PHE A 170 -12.72 -1.55 -3.42
CA PHE A 170 -12.29 -2.89 -3.00
C PHE A 170 -12.05 -3.79 -4.20
N LYS A 171 -11.09 -3.39 -5.03
CA LYS A 171 -10.58 -4.14 -6.18
C LYS A 171 -9.06 -4.23 -6.17
N LYS A 172 -8.52 -5.10 -7.02
CA LYS A 172 -7.09 -5.30 -7.20
C LYS A 172 -6.34 -3.97 -7.36
N ASN A 173 -5.18 -3.89 -6.74
CA ASN A 173 -4.26 -2.75 -6.68
C ASN A 173 -4.84 -1.50 -6.00
N SER A 174 -5.89 -1.63 -5.20
CA SER A 174 -6.36 -0.50 -4.40
C SER A 174 -5.65 -0.46 -3.05
N ILE A 175 -5.32 0.73 -2.57
CA ILE A 175 -4.74 0.94 -1.24
C ILE A 175 -5.81 1.52 -0.32
N ILE A 176 -6.07 0.80 0.76
CA ILE A 176 -7.06 1.16 1.76
C ILE A 176 -6.34 1.70 2.99
N PHE A 177 -6.76 2.88 3.45
CA PHE A 177 -6.31 3.46 4.73
C PHE A 177 -7.42 3.24 5.76
N PRO A 178 -7.32 2.20 6.60
CA PRO A 178 -8.44 1.75 7.44
C PRO A 178 -8.80 2.68 8.61
N GLU A 179 -7.86 3.53 9.05
CA GLU A 179 -8.09 4.50 10.13
C GLU A 179 -8.83 5.76 9.68
N GLU A 180 -8.90 5.99 8.37
CA GLU A 180 -9.52 7.18 7.81
C GLU A 180 -11.05 7.08 7.91
N GLN A 181 -11.69 8.19 8.30
CA GLN A 181 -13.15 8.30 8.37
C GLN A 181 -13.78 8.57 6.99
N SER A 182 -12.95 8.76 5.96
CA SER A 182 -13.35 9.04 4.58
C SER A 182 -12.45 8.30 3.59
N THR A 183 -12.84 8.26 2.31
CA THR A 183 -12.09 7.60 1.24
C THR A 183 -11.09 8.53 0.53
N TYR A 184 -10.87 9.76 1.03
CA TYR A 184 -10.04 10.77 0.35
C TYR A 184 -8.61 10.30 0.07
N ARG A 185 -8.00 9.56 1.00
CA ARG A 185 -6.65 8.98 0.84
C ARG A 185 -6.65 7.56 0.31
N TRP A 186 -7.80 7.00 -0.03
CA TRP A 186 -7.83 5.67 -0.64
C TRP A 186 -7.52 5.83 -2.12
N LEU A 187 -6.56 5.03 -2.58
CA LEU A 187 -6.09 5.08 -3.96
C LEU A 187 -6.52 3.81 -4.68
N VAL A 188 -6.96 3.97 -5.92
CA VAL A 188 -7.41 2.87 -6.77
C VAL A 188 -6.39 2.67 -7.87
N ASN A 189 -6.11 1.43 -8.27
CA ASN A 189 -5.11 1.12 -9.30
C ASN A 189 -3.71 1.69 -8.97
N ALA A 190 -3.31 1.66 -7.69
CA ALA A 190 -2.00 2.07 -7.25
C ALA A 190 -0.91 1.33 -8.03
N LYS A 191 0.06 2.11 -8.54
CA LYS A 191 1.09 1.62 -9.44
C LYS A 191 2.47 1.68 -8.82
N VAL A 192 2.81 2.79 -8.16
CA VAL A 192 4.17 2.97 -7.64
C VAL A 192 4.15 3.66 -6.30
N ILE A 193 5.07 3.26 -5.43
CA ILE A 193 5.42 3.99 -4.21
C ILE A 193 6.78 4.64 -4.44
N LYS A 194 6.87 5.94 -4.22
CA LYS A 194 8.12 6.70 -4.21
C LYS A 194 8.37 7.18 -2.79
N VAL A 195 9.61 7.04 -2.34
CA VAL A 195 10.02 7.51 -1.01
C VAL A 195 11.07 8.58 -1.21
N TYR A 196 10.80 9.75 -0.62
CA TYR A 196 11.67 10.91 -0.66
C TYR A 196 12.20 11.19 0.73
N ARG A 197 13.46 11.60 0.82
CA ARG A 197 14.07 12.12 2.04
C ARG A 197 14.18 13.64 1.95
N ILE A 198 13.74 14.32 3.01
CA ILE A 198 13.95 15.75 3.19
C ILE A 198 15.42 15.98 3.55
N ASN A 199 16.15 16.63 2.65
CA ASN A 199 17.52 17.07 2.89
C ASN A 199 17.46 18.41 3.64
N ARG A 200 18.05 18.45 4.83
CA ARG A 200 18.26 19.69 5.59
C ARG A 200 19.46 20.45 5.05
#